data_AF-A0A841BVY7-F1
#
_entry.id   AF-A0A841BVY7-F1
#
_cell.length_a   1.000
_cell.length_b   1.000
_cell.length_c   1.000
_cell.angle_alpha   90.00
_cell.angle_beta   90.00
_cell.angle_gamma   90.00
#
_symmetry.space_group_name_H-M   'P 1'
#
loop_
_entity.id
_entity.type
_entity.pdbx_description
1 polymer ?
#
loop_
_entity_poly.entity_id
_entity_poly.type
_entity_poly.pdbx_seq_one_letter_code
_entity_poly.pdbx_strand_id
1 'polypeptide(L)'
;MAISEEDLGPRWLRDYGDVNVDVATLLKFGNSLIAELDLDYKPHAMKIFDDMSVPDGYSSAEFFELVDALATHRTVRVETTTSLARHADGIFAFGSAAKEISNNYGEADAYSGAKVGYVERLMADAPAARDDGSTQPSSTAIPILPTTQVPATTGSTDNSGTTALGPDGKPLY
;
A
#
# COMPACT_ATOMS: atom_id res chain seq x y z
N MET A 1 22.24 37.46 1.80
CA MET A 1 22.87 36.57 2.79
C MET A 1 22.58 35.17 2.32
N ALA A 2 23.58 34.44 1.81
CA ALA A 2 23.39 33.08 1.32
C ALA A 2 23.47 32.13 2.51
N ILE A 3 22.47 31.25 2.66
CA ILE A 3 22.51 30.13 3.59
C ILE A 3 23.55 29.13 3.11
N SER A 4 24.39 28.62 4.02
CA SER A 4 25.42 27.65 3.66
C SER A 4 24.79 26.31 3.29
N GLU A 5 25.47 25.56 2.41
CA GLU A 5 24.96 24.28 1.87
C GLU A 5 24.77 23.22 2.98
N GLU A 6 25.49 23.34 4.09
CA GLU A 6 25.31 22.53 5.31
C GLU A 6 24.06 22.86 6.13
N ASP A 7 23.50 24.07 6.01
CA ASP A 7 22.30 24.51 6.73
C ASP A 7 21.01 24.19 5.95
N LEU A 8 21.21 23.82 4.70
CA LEU A 8 20.21 23.31 3.81
C LEU A 8 20.17 21.80 3.98
N GLY A 9 19.12 21.28 4.63
CA GLY A 9 18.95 19.86 4.90
C GLY A 9 19.18 18.94 3.67
N PRO A 10 19.18 17.61 3.87
CA PRO A 10 19.65 16.66 2.87
C PRO A 10 19.05 16.90 1.48
N ARG A 11 19.89 16.89 0.43
CA ARG A 11 19.46 17.19 -0.96
C ARG A 11 18.25 16.38 -1.43
N TRP A 12 18.11 15.13 -0.97
CA TRP A 12 16.97 14.27 -1.31
C TRP A 12 15.63 14.72 -0.71
N LEU A 13 15.65 15.53 0.35
CA LEU A 13 14.46 16.10 0.97
C LEU A 13 14.07 17.45 0.37
N ARG A 14 15.02 18.18 -0.23
CA ARG A 14 14.79 19.50 -0.86
C ARG A 14 13.95 19.40 -2.14
N ASP A 15 14.01 18.26 -2.82
CA ASP A 15 13.22 17.98 -4.02
C ASP A 15 11.85 17.35 -3.68
N TYR A 16 11.63 16.91 -2.44
CA TYR A 16 10.33 16.48 -1.96
C TYR A 16 9.48 17.71 -1.64
N GLY A 17 8.47 17.97 -2.47
CA GLY A 17 7.41 18.92 -2.12
C GLY A 17 6.70 18.46 -0.85
N ASP A 18 6.19 19.41 -0.05
CA ASP A 18 5.45 19.10 1.17
C ASP A 18 4.24 18.21 0.83
N VAL A 19 4.32 16.93 1.18
CA VAL A 19 3.29 15.92 0.88
C VAL A 19 2.26 15.98 2.00
N ASN A 20 1.36 16.95 1.91
CA ASN A 20 0.25 17.09 2.85
C ASN A 20 -0.90 16.18 2.39
N VAL A 21 -0.90 14.92 2.86
CA VAL A 21 -1.94 13.94 2.52
C VAL A 21 -3.06 14.02 3.55
N ASP A 22 -4.29 14.24 3.09
CA ASP A 22 -5.48 14.05 3.94
C ASP A 22 -5.72 12.55 4.16
N VAL A 23 -5.07 12.04 5.21
CA VAL A 23 -5.10 10.64 5.65
C VAL A 23 -6.53 10.15 5.89
N ALA A 24 -7.40 11.00 6.47
CA ALA A 24 -8.76 10.62 6.80
C ALA A 24 -9.61 10.44 5.54
N THR A 25 -9.45 11.34 4.56
CA THR A 25 -10.14 11.22 3.27
C THR A 25 -9.62 10.03 2.47
N LEU A 26 -8.30 9.78 2.46
CA LEU A 26 -7.73 8.63 1.76
C LEU A 26 -8.22 7.28 2.35
N LEU A 27 -8.26 7.18 3.68
CA LEU A 27 -8.79 6.00 4.36
C LEU A 27 -10.29 5.79 4.06
N LYS A 28 -11.08 6.87 4.11
CA LYS A 28 -12.51 6.81 3.78
C LYS A 28 -12.73 6.38 2.34
N PHE A 29 -11.94 6.90 1.41
CA PHE A 29 -11.96 6.51 0.01
C PHE A 29 -11.63 5.02 -0.17
N GLY A 30 -10.54 4.53 0.42
CA GLY A 30 -10.16 3.11 0.33
C GLY A 30 -11.24 2.17 0.88
N ASN A 31 -11.83 2.53 2.02
CA ASN A 31 -12.93 1.76 2.61
C ASN A 31 -14.20 1.79 1.73
N SER A 32 -14.55 2.96 1.18
CA SER A 32 -15.71 3.10 0.28
C SER A 32 -15.54 2.25 -0.97
N LEU A 33 -14.33 2.22 -1.53
CA LEU A 33 -14.04 1.49 -2.75
C LEU A 33 -14.12 -0.04 -2.54
N ILE A 34 -13.58 -0.55 -1.43
CA ILE A 34 -13.70 -1.97 -1.07
C ILE A 34 -15.17 -2.33 -0.78
N ALA A 35 -15.90 -1.45 -0.10
CA ALA A 35 -17.31 -1.67 0.18
C ALA A 35 -18.16 -1.71 -1.11
N GLU A 36 -17.90 -0.82 -2.06
CA GLU A 36 -18.56 -0.83 -3.37
C GLU A 36 -18.24 -2.11 -4.16
N LEU A 37 -16.98 -2.54 -4.13
CA LEU A 37 -16.56 -3.80 -4.75
C LEU A 37 -17.33 -5.00 -4.16
N ASP A 38 -17.46 -5.05 -2.84
CA ASP A 38 -18.08 -6.18 -2.13
C ASP A 38 -19.60 -6.18 -2.23
N LEU A 39 -20.24 -5.01 -2.10
CA LEU A 39 -21.69 -4.89 -2.00
C LEU A 39 -22.38 -4.79 -3.36
N ASP A 40 -21.73 -4.20 -4.36
CA ASP A 40 -22.35 -3.89 -5.65
C ASP A 40 -21.71 -4.71 -6.78
N TYR A 41 -20.39 -4.56 -6.97
CA TYR A 41 -19.73 -5.17 -8.11
C TYR A 41 -19.72 -6.70 -8.08
N LYS A 42 -19.29 -7.32 -6.97
CA LYS A 42 -19.15 -8.78 -6.88
C LYS A 42 -20.48 -9.53 -7.16
N PRO A 43 -21.63 -9.17 -6.56
CA PRO A 43 -22.89 -9.82 -6.87
C PRO A 43 -23.28 -9.75 -8.36
N HIS A 44 -23.07 -8.60 -9.00
CA HIS A 44 -23.38 -8.42 -10.41
C HIS A 44 -22.39 -9.16 -11.33
N ALA A 45 -21.10 -9.12 -11.00
CA ALA A 45 -20.06 -9.85 -11.71
C ALA A 45 -20.29 -11.36 -11.64
N MET A 46 -20.70 -11.90 -10.49
CA MET A 46 -20.99 -13.34 -10.35
C MET A 46 -22.08 -13.81 -11.32
N LYS A 47 -23.15 -13.03 -11.50
CA LYS A 47 -24.18 -13.35 -12.48
C LYS A 47 -23.61 -13.41 -13.90
N ILE A 48 -22.79 -12.43 -14.26
CA ILE A 48 -22.13 -12.39 -15.58
C ILE A 48 -21.20 -13.59 -15.76
N PHE A 49 -20.42 -13.96 -14.73
CA PHE A 49 -19.55 -15.13 -14.78
C PHE A 49 -20.33 -16.43 -14.99
N ASP A 50 -21.48 -16.59 -14.33
CA ASP A 50 -22.35 -17.76 -14.50
C ASP A 50 -22.87 -17.85 -15.94
N ASP A 51 -23.43 -16.74 -16.45
CA ASP A 51 -23.92 -16.64 -17.84
C ASP A 51 -22.79 -16.92 -18.86
N MET A 52 -21.57 -16.42 -18.58
CA MET A 52 -20.38 -16.63 -19.42
C MET A 52 -19.69 -17.98 -19.20
N SER A 53 -20.19 -18.87 -18.33
CA SER A 53 -19.61 -20.20 -18.09
C SER A 53 -20.34 -21.33 -18.83
N VAL A 54 -21.44 -21.02 -19.52
CA VAL A 54 -22.25 -22.03 -20.24
C VAL A 54 -21.46 -22.67 -21.38
N PRO A 55 -21.29 -24.01 -21.40
CA PRO A 55 -20.53 -24.67 -22.46
C PRO A 55 -21.24 -24.54 -23.82
N ASP A 56 -20.44 -24.43 -24.89
CA ASP A 56 -20.98 -24.40 -26.25
C ASP A 56 -21.57 -25.79 -26.59
N GLY A 57 -22.85 -25.83 -26.97
CA GLY A 57 -23.61 -27.08 -27.16
C GLY A 57 -23.48 -27.74 -28.54
N TYR A 58 -22.66 -27.20 -29.44
CA TYR A 58 -22.58 -27.64 -30.83
C TYR A 58 -21.19 -28.19 -31.18
N SER A 59 -21.13 -29.46 -31.59
CA SER A 59 -19.88 -30.18 -31.90
C SER A 59 -19.87 -30.88 -33.26
N SER A 60 -20.91 -30.68 -34.08
CA SER A 60 -20.97 -31.30 -35.42
C SER A 60 -19.98 -30.63 -36.37
N ALA A 61 -19.15 -31.44 -37.03
CA ALA A 61 -18.19 -31.01 -38.04
C ALA A 61 -18.85 -30.71 -39.41
N GLU A 62 -20.18 -30.83 -39.51
CA GLU A 62 -20.92 -30.59 -40.76
C GLU A 62 -20.91 -29.12 -41.20
N PHE A 63 -20.69 -28.18 -40.26
CA PHE A 63 -20.62 -26.74 -40.51
C PHE A 63 -19.36 -26.16 -39.86
N PHE A 64 -18.24 -26.17 -40.57
CA PHE A 64 -16.95 -25.76 -40.02
C PHE A 64 -16.90 -24.27 -39.66
N GLU A 65 -17.60 -23.41 -40.40
CA GLU A 65 -17.68 -21.97 -40.11
C GLU A 65 -18.39 -21.70 -38.79
N LEU A 66 -19.40 -22.51 -38.44
CA LEU A 66 -20.09 -22.39 -37.15
C LEU A 66 -19.17 -22.84 -36.00
N VAL A 67 -18.41 -23.92 -36.20
CA VAL A 67 -17.42 -24.38 -35.20
C VAL A 67 -16.34 -23.32 -34.96
N ASP A 68 -15.82 -22.69 -36.03
CA ASP A 68 -14.82 -21.63 -35.93
C ASP A 68 -15.38 -20.36 -35.27
N ALA A 69 -16.62 -19.99 -35.60
CA ALA A 69 -17.32 -18.87 -34.95
C ALA A 69 -17.54 -19.13 -33.45
N LEU A 70 -17.92 -20.34 -33.05
CA LEU A 70 -18.09 -20.73 -31.64
C LEU A 70 -16.74 -20.75 -30.90
N ALA A 71 -15.68 -21.23 -31.53
CA ALA A 71 -14.33 -21.19 -30.95
C ALA A 71 -13.87 -19.74 -30.70
N THR A 72 -14.07 -18.85 -31.69
CA THR A 72 -13.75 -17.42 -31.56
C THR A 72 -14.60 -16.77 -30.46
N HIS A 73 -15.90 -17.07 -30.42
CA HIS A 73 -16.81 -16.60 -29.38
C HIS A 73 -16.36 -17.03 -27.98
N ARG A 74 -15.94 -18.30 -27.81
CA ARG A 74 -15.39 -18.81 -26.55
C ARG A 74 -14.14 -18.06 -26.13
N THR A 75 -13.21 -17.78 -27.05
CA THR A 75 -12.00 -16.99 -26.75
C THR A 75 -12.37 -15.61 -26.22
N VAL A 76 -13.26 -14.89 -26.90
CA VAL A 76 -13.71 -13.55 -26.48
C VAL A 76 -14.41 -13.59 -25.11
N ARG A 77 -15.22 -14.63 -24.85
CA ARG A 77 -15.84 -14.84 -23.53
C ARG A 77 -14.79 -15.00 -22.43
N VAL A 78 -13.78 -15.83 -22.64
CA VAL A 78 -12.70 -16.06 -21.68
C VAL A 78 -11.88 -14.79 -21.44
N GLU A 79 -11.55 -14.03 -22.49
CA GLU A 79 -10.84 -12.77 -22.36
C GLU A 79 -11.66 -11.73 -21.58
N THR A 80 -12.97 -11.66 -21.85
CA THR A 80 -13.88 -10.75 -21.15
C THR A 80 -14.01 -11.10 -19.68
N THR A 81 -14.22 -12.37 -19.33
CA THR A 81 -14.29 -12.80 -17.91
C THR A 81 -12.96 -12.58 -17.20
N THR A 82 -11.83 -12.86 -17.86
CA THR A 82 -10.50 -12.58 -17.31
C THR A 82 -10.29 -11.09 -17.04
N SER A 83 -10.72 -10.22 -17.95
CA SER A 83 -10.66 -8.77 -17.77
C SER A 83 -11.51 -8.30 -16.59
N LEU A 84 -12.73 -8.82 -16.47
CA LEU A 84 -13.65 -8.52 -15.37
C LEU A 84 -13.08 -8.95 -14.00
N ALA A 85 -12.43 -10.11 -13.94
CA ALA A 85 -11.75 -10.58 -12.73
C ALA A 85 -10.57 -9.66 -12.36
N ARG A 86 -9.72 -9.31 -13.33
CA ARG A 86 -8.59 -8.38 -13.10
C ARG A 86 -9.03 -6.99 -12.66
N HIS A 87 -10.18 -6.52 -13.15
CA HIS A 87 -10.74 -5.25 -12.71
C HIS A 87 -11.08 -5.26 -11.21
N ALA A 88 -11.70 -6.35 -10.73
CA ALA A 88 -11.99 -6.55 -9.31
C ALA A 88 -10.72 -6.53 -8.45
N ASP A 89 -9.70 -7.27 -8.89
CA ASP A 89 -8.40 -7.35 -8.21
C ASP A 89 -7.73 -5.97 -8.15
N GLY A 90 -7.78 -5.20 -9.25
CA GLY A 90 -7.24 -3.85 -9.32
C GLY A 90 -7.91 -2.88 -8.35
N ILE A 91 -9.24 -2.91 -8.25
CA ILE A 91 -10.00 -2.10 -7.30
C ILE A 91 -9.63 -2.46 -5.86
N PHE A 92 -9.58 -3.77 -5.55
CA PHE A 92 -9.20 -4.24 -4.22
C PHE A 92 -7.78 -3.83 -3.84
N ALA A 93 -6.83 -3.99 -4.77
CA ALA A 93 -5.44 -3.59 -4.57
C ALA A 93 -5.33 -2.08 -4.32
N PHE A 94 -6.06 -1.26 -5.09
CA PHE A 94 -6.05 0.19 -4.92
C PHE A 94 -6.65 0.63 -3.58
N GLY A 95 -7.80 0.06 -3.19
CA GLY A 95 -8.41 0.34 -1.89
C GLY A 95 -7.52 -0.08 -0.71
N SER A 96 -6.85 -1.23 -0.84
CA SER A 96 -5.92 -1.74 0.17
C SER A 96 -4.68 -0.87 0.30
N ALA A 97 -4.10 -0.44 -0.83
CA ALA A 97 -2.95 0.47 -0.85
C ALA A 97 -3.30 1.83 -0.24
N ALA A 98 -4.48 2.40 -0.56
CA ALA A 98 -4.94 3.64 0.05
C ALA A 98 -5.04 3.53 1.58
N LYS A 99 -5.57 2.41 2.08
CA LYS A 99 -5.66 2.12 3.51
C LYS A 99 -4.27 1.97 4.15
N GLU A 100 -3.37 1.23 3.52
CA GLU A 100 -1.99 1.05 4.00
C GLU A 100 -1.26 2.39 4.10
N ILE A 101 -1.29 3.21 3.03
CA ILE A 101 -0.69 4.54 3.02
C ILE A 101 -1.27 5.40 4.14
N SER A 102 -2.60 5.40 4.30
CA SER A 102 -3.25 6.19 5.34
C SER A 102 -2.80 5.78 6.76
N ASN A 103 -2.65 4.49 7.02
CA ASN A 103 -2.18 4.02 8.33
C ASN A 103 -0.72 4.43 8.58
N ASN A 104 0.16 4.23 7.59
CA ASN A 104 1.58 4.54 7.72
C ASN A 104 1.81 6.05 7.97
N TYR A 105 1.09 6.93 7.27
CA TYR A 105 1.17 8.37 7.51
C TYR A 105 0.54 8.76 8.85
N GLY A 106 -0.61 8.19 9.22
CA GLY A 106 -1.25 8.46 10.52
C GLY A 106 -0.36 8.09 11.71
N GLU A 107 0.37 6.97 11.63
CA GLU A 107 1.34 6.57 12.66
C GLU A 107 2.55 7.51 12.71
N ALA A 108 3.06 7.94 11.56
CA ALA A 108 4.19 8.87 11.47
C ALA A 108 3.85 10.25 12.08
N ASP A 109 2.64 10.75 11.81
CA ASP A 109 2.15 12.02 12.37
C ASP A 109 1.95 11.91 13.89
N ALA A 110 1.35 10.81 14.36
CA ALA A 110 1.18 10.57 15.79
C ALA A 110 2.52 10.50 16.53
N TYR A 111 3.53 9.86 15.93
CA TYR A 111 4.88 9.78 16.50
C TYR A 111 5.56 11.15 16.53
N SER A 112 5.48 11.91 15.43
CA SER A 112 6.05 13.26 15.34
C SER A 112 5.39 14.19 16.36
N GLY A 113 4.06 14.14 16.49
CA GLY A 113 3.32 14.88 17.51
C GLY A 113 3.73 14.53 18.94
N ALA A 114 3.97 13.25 19.24
CA ALA A 114 4.46 12.82 20.54
C ALA A 114 5.87 13.34 20.85
N LYS A 115 6.75 13.40 19.85
CA LYS A 115 8.10 13.99 19.98
C LYS A 115 8.05 15.50 20.21
N VAL A 116 7.22 16.22 19.45
CA VAL A 116 7.03 17.66 19.63
C VAL A 116 6.49 17.96 21.02
N GLY A 117 5.43 17.27 21.45
CA GLY A 117 4.87 17.44 22.79
C GLY A 117 5.85 17.09 23.91
N TYR A 118 6.77 16.14 23.69
CA TYR A 118 7.86 15.87 24.63
C TYR A 118 8.87 17.01 24.72
N VAL A 119 9.29 17.57 23.58
CA VAL A 119 10.21 18.72 23.54
C VAL A 119 9.56 19.95 24.17
N GLU A 120 8.30 20.23 23.87
CA GLU A 120 7.55 21.34 24.48
C GLU A 120 7.47 21.22 26.00
N ARG A 121 7.23 20.00 26.53
CA ARG A 121 7.28 19.76 27.98
C ARG A 121 8.68 20.02 28.56
N LEU A 122 9.73 19.53 27.89
CA LEU A 122 11.10 19.78 28.33
C LEU A 122 11.47 21.27 28.30
N MET A 123 10.99 22.03 27.31
CA MET A 123 11.20 23.48 27.23
C MET A 123 10.39 24.22 28.30
N ALA A 124 9.17 23.78 28.59
CA ALA A 124 8.33 24.36 29.64
C ALA A 124 8.87 24.09 31.06
N ASP A 125 9.47 22.91 31.27
CA ASP A 125 10.13 22.55 32.53
C ASP A 125 11.56 23.10 32.66
N ALA A 126 12.09 23.75 31.62
CA ALA A 126 13.42 24.36 31.67
C ALA A 126 13.39 25.57 32.63
N PRO A 127 14.19 25.56 33.72
CA PRO A 127 14.23 26.69 34.63
C PRO A 127 14.76 27.92 33.91
N ALA A 128 14.04 29.04 34.00
CA ALA A 128 14.48 30.33 33.48
C ALA A 128 15.92 30.59 33.93
N ALA A 129 16.82 30.78 32.97
CA ALA A 129 18.24 30.95 33.22
C ALA A 129 18.46 32.03 34.29
N ARG A 130 18.93 31.61 35.46
CA ARG A 130 19.51 32.52 36.45
C ARG A 130 20.84 32.98 35.87
N ASP A 131 20.92 34.29 35.67
CA ASP A 131 22.14 35.02 35.39
C ASP A 131 23.03 34.95 36.65
N ASP A 132 23.90 33.95 36.73
CA ASP A 132 25.05 33.92 37.64
C ASP A 132 26.15 33.03 37.04
N GLY A 133 27.37 33.55 37.07
CA GLY A 133 28.54 33.02 36.39
C GLY A 133 28.98 31.64 36.90
N SER A 134 29.53 30.86 35.96
CA SER A 134 30.34 29.68 36.19
C SER A 134 29.74 28.57 37.07
N THR A 135 29.01 27.64 36.46
CA THR A 135 29.34 26.21 36.57
C THR A 135 28.66 25.42 35.46
N GLN A 136 29.48 24.69 34.70
CA GLN A 136 29.06 23.72 33.70
C GLN A 136 28.15 22.66 34.35
N PRO A 137 26.93 22.41 33.84
CA PRO A 137 26.10 21.33 34.37
C PRO A 137 26.70 19.99 33.94
N SER A 138 27.01 19.16 34.92
CA SER A 138 27.38 17.76 34.75
C SER A 138 26.28 17.01 34.00
N SER A 139 26.70 16.25 32.98
CA SER A 139 25.91 15.28 32.22
C SER A 139 25.03 14.45 33.15
N THR A 140 23.76 14.82 33.27
CA THR A 140 22.72 14.02 33.90
C THR A 140 22.17 13.12 32.82
N ALA A 141 22.29 11.81 33.05
CA ALA A 141 21.88 10.76 32.13
C ALA A 141 20.44 11.00 31.64
N ILE A 142 20.26 10.94 30.33
CA ILE A 142 18.95 10.91 29.69
C ILE A 142 18.19 9.69 30.25
N PRO A 143 16.98 9.84 30.84
CA PRO A 143 16.15 8.68 31.13
C PRO A 143 15.76 8.02 29.81
N ILE A 144 16.23 6.79 29.65
CA ILE A 144 16.00 5.95 28.47
C ILE A 144 14.49 5.68 28.41
N LEU A 145 13.80 6.20 27.40
CA LEU A 145 12.47 5.74 27.03
C LEU A 145 12.52 4.22 26.77
N PRO A 146 11.47 3.44 27.07
CA PRO A 146 11.45 2.04 26.66
C PRO A 146 11.61 1.96 25.14
N THR A 147 12.74 1.40 24.70
CA THR A 147 12.96 0.99 23.32
C THR A 147 11.84 0.03 22.95
N THR A 148 10.86 0.51 22.18
CA THR A 148 10.03 -0.41 21.40
C THR A 148 10.94 -0.93 20.31
N GLN A 149 11.31 -2.21 20.43
CA GLN A 149 12.09 -2.94 19.43
C GLN A 149 11.49 -2.70 18.05
N VAL A 150 12.28 -2.11 17.15
CA VAL A 150 12.12 -2.33 15.72
C VAL A 150 12.36 -3.82 15.50
N PRO A 151 11.42 -4.61 14.95
CA PRO A 151 11.76 -5.94 14.50
C PRO A 151 12.82 -5.81 13.41
N ALA A 152 13.99 -6.43 13.65
CA ALA A 152 15.07 -6.49 12.69
C ALA A 152 14.54 -7.05 11.37
N THR A 153 14.48 -6.19 10.34
CA THR A 153 14.36 -6.67 8.96
C THR A 153 15.78 -7.06 8.55
N THR A 154 16.12 -8.32 8.81
CA THR A 154 17.32 -8.94 8.26
C THR A 154 17.13 -9.02 6.75
N GLY A 155 17.70 -8.07 6.03
CA GLY A 155 17.86 -8.18 4.59
C GLY A 155 18.77 -9.37 4.28
N SER A 156 18.18 -10.53 3.98
CA SER A 156 18.84 -11.63 3.28
C SER A 156 18.39 -11.58 1.84
N THR A 157 19.25 -11.07 0.96
CA THR A 157 19.13 -11.21 -0.49
C THR A 157 19.39 -12.65 -0.88
N ASP A 158 18.34 -13.46 -0.96
CA ASP A 158 18.36 -14.73 -1.70
C ASP A 158 17.52 -14.56 -2.97
N ASN A 159 18.20 -14.24 -4.07
CA ASN A 159 17.65 -14.41 -5.41
C ASN A 159 17.60 -15.91 -5.72
N SER A 160 16.42 -16.52 -5.56
CA SER A 160 16.12 -17.82 -6.16
C SER A 160 14.74 -17.75 -6.80
N GLY A 161 14.74 -17.62 -8.14
CA GLY A 161 13.54 -17.66 -8.96
C GLY A 161 12.81 -18.99 -8.75
N THR A 162 11.57 -18.91 -8.27
CA THR A 162 10.68 -20.07 -8.18
C THR A 162 9.68 -20.01 -9.32
N THR A 163 9.90 -20.86 -10.33
CA THR A 163 8.91 -21.22 -11.33
C THR A 163 7.73 -21.89 -10.62
N ALA A 164 6.53 -21.32 -10.70
CA ALA A 164 5.32 -21.94 -10.18
C ALA A 164 5.05 -23.26 -10.92
N LEU A 165 5.03 -24.37 -10.18
CA LEU A 165 4.64 -25.68 -10.68
C LEU A 165 3.12 -25.84 -10.51
N GLY A 166 2.43 -26.41 -11.50
CA GLY A 166 1.03 -26.80 -11.39
C GLY A 166 0.83 -27.97 -10.41
N PRO A 167 -0.44 -28.35 -10.12
CA PRO A 167 -0.75 -29.44 -9.17
C PRO A 167 -0.18 -30.81 -9.56
N ASP A 168 0.27 -30.98 -10.80
CA ASP A 168 0.95 -32.19 -11.30
C ASP A 168 2.48 -32.04 -11.42
N GLY A 169 3.07 -30.99 -10.81
CA GLY A 169 4.53 -30.82 -10.74
C GLY A 169 5.20 -30.50 -12.07
N LYS A 170 4.49 -29.90 -13.04
CA LYS A 170 5.07 -29.41 -14.30
C LYS A 170 4.96 -27.89 -14.44
N PRO A 171 5.95 -27.22 -15.06
CA PRO A 171 5.93 -25.78 -15.28
C PRO A 171 4.88 -25.39 -16.33
N LEU A 172 4.15 -24.31 -16.08
CA LEU A 172 3.21 -23.71 -17.03
C LEU A 172 4.01 -22.89 -18.07
N TYR A 173 4.22 -23.48 -19.24
CA TYR A 173 4.47 -22.77 -20.50
C TYR A 173 3.50 -23.31 -21.54
#